data_AF-A0A3L7S2U3-F1
#
_entry.id   AF-A0A3L7S2U3-F1
#
_cell.length_a   1.000
_cell.length_b   1.000
_cell.length_c   1.000
_cell.angle_alpha   90.00
_cell.angle_beta   90.00
_cell.angle_gamma   90.00
#
_symmetry.space_group_name_H-M   'P 1'
#
loop_
_entity.id
_entity.type
_entity.pdbx_description
1 polymer ?
#
loop_
_entity_poly.entity_id
_entity_poly.type
_entity_poly.pdbx_seq_one_letter_code
_entity_poly.pdbx_strand_id
1 'polypeptide(L)'
;MLISCYANLAAGVFSHGLLERFFEKSATHDSCNVVAAAVVFVGDAVMRAGCVYRRVFLSAILLFTFTSERSRADDVADAVKLLQSVEPGGKGTGVARKAVESLASSGAMLPVLKGFKGSSPLAVNWLRNAFEEIVTAEKAASKPLPVQELKGFIADRSESPIARRLAYETLRDQDAAIEAQLIPDMLLDPNAEFRRDAVAKLINEASAAEGAAATPIYQKAMSGAVHEDQVKQIAEALRKNGETVNIQKHFGFLSQWMVIGPFDNKEEKGFAVAYTPETTAAEGKPLDPAGEYDGQLGKVKWQAVVTEDDYGVLDIAKQIQNYKGSLMYASTSWKSDRDQNVEVRLGTPNAWKLWVNGKLVFEREEYHRSSAMDQYKVPVSLKAGENVLLLKVCQNEQTQDWAQKYQFQLRVCDSTGSAVLPVSITAKNDVSSGENR
;
A
#
# COMPACT_ATOMS: atom_id res chain seq x y z
N MET A 1 -1.46 -26.38 -43.02
CA MET A 1 -1.09 -27.78 -42.68
C MET A 1 -2.10 -28.48 -41.75
N LEU A 2 -2.84 -27.78 -40.88
CA LEU A 2 -3.91 -28.36 -40.04
C LEU A 2 -5.22 -28.70 -40.80
N ILE A 3 -5.49 -28.06 -41.94
CA ILE A 3 -6.68 -28.35 -42.77
C ILE A 3 -6.57 -29.72 -43.49
N SER A 4 -5.34 -30.21 -43.72
CA SER A 4 -5.12 -31.49 -44.42
C SER A 4 -5.24 -32.74 -43.54
N CYS A 5 -5.26 -32.59 -42.20
CA CYS A 5 -5.51 -33.70 -41.28
C CYS A 5 -7.02 -33.95 -41.04
N TYR A 6 -7.87 -32.95 -41.24
CA TYR A 6 -9.32 -33.10 -41.06
C TYR A 6 -10.02 -33.85 -42.21
N ALA A 7 -9.43 -33.89 -43.41
CA ALA A 7 -10.00 -34.60 -44.55
C ALA A 7 -9.94 -36.14 -44.42
N ASN A 8 -8.97 -36.68 -43.68
CA ASN A 8 -8.78 -38.13 -43.58
C ASN A 8 -9.68 -38.81 -42.53
N LEU A 9 -10.31 -38.06 -41.62
CA LEU A 9 -11.28 -38.64 -40.67
C LEU A 9 -12.71 -38.70 -41.24
N ALA A 10 -13.01 -37.91 -42.28
CA ALA A 10 -14.34 -37.83 -42.89
C ALA A 10 -14.53 -38.75 -44.10
N ALA A 11 -13.46 -39.37 -44.62
CA ALA A 11 -13.49 -40.18 -45.84
C ALA A 11 -14.11 -41.58 -45.67
N GLY A 12 -14.55 -41.96 -44.46
CA GLY A 12 -15.11 -43.30 -44.20
C GLY A 12 -16.63 -43.44 -44.29
N VAL A 13 -17.41 -42.35 -44.41
CA VAL A 13 -18.86 -42.43 -44.12
C VAL A 13 -19.78 -41.75 -45.15
N PHE A 14 -19.29 -40.97 -46.11
CA PHE A 14 -20.19 -40.23 -47.01
C PHE A 14 -19.91 -40.48 -48.49
N SER A 15 -20.92 -41.04 -49.16
CA SER A 15 -20.99 -41.18 -50.62
C SER A 15 -20.80 -39.82 -51.30
N HIS A 16 -20.07 -39.86 -52.43
CA HIS A 16 -19.50 -38.75 -53.19
C HIS A 16 -20.48 -37.61 -53.58
N GLY A 17 -21.80 -37.79 -53.45
CA GLY A 17 -22.81 -36.81 -53.84
C GLY A 17 -23.18 -35.74 -52.80
N LEU A 18 -22.74 -35.85 -51.53
CA LEU A 18 -23.11 -34.88 -50.48
C LEU A 18 -22.13 -33.70 -50.35
N LEU A 19 -20.89 -33.86 -50.81
CA LEU A 19 -19.84 -32.85 -50.73
C LEU A 19 -20.05 -31.68 -51.70
N GLU A 20 -20.63 -31.92 -52.88
CA GLU A 20 -20.88 -30.86 -53.88
C GLU A 20 -21.89 -29.82 -53.38
N ARG A 21 -22.94 -30.23 -52.65
CA ARG A 21 -23.95 -29.29 -52.10
C ARG A 21 -23.44 -28.45 -50.93
N PHE A 22 -22.37 -28.88 -50.25
CA PHE A 22 -21.76 -28.12 -49.16
C PHE A 22 -20.89 -26.98 -49.70
N PHE A 23 -20.16 -27.23 -50.80
CA PHE A 23 -19.31 -26.22 -51.44
C PHE A 23 -20.10 -25.15 -52.19
N GLU A 24 -21.26 -25.48 -52.77
CA GLU A 24 -22.07 -24.51 -53.52
C GLU A 24 -22.72 -23.44 -52.62
N LYS A 25 -22.89 -23.72 -51.32
CA LYS A 25 -23.44 -22.77 -50.33
C LYS A 25 -22.39 -21.97 -49.54
N SER A 26 -21.11 -22.37 -49.57
CA SER A 26 -20.07 -21.71 -48.77
C SER A 26 -19.32 -20.59 -49.49
N ALA A 27 -19.67 -20.28 -50.75
CA ALA A 27 -18.99 -19.27 -51.55
C ALA A 27 -19.37 -17.81 -51.19
N THR A 28 -20.26 -17.59 -50.23
CA THR A 28 -20.65 -16.25 -49.78
C THR A 28 -20.71 -16.15 -48.24
N HIS A 29 -19.72 -15.45 -47.67
CA HIS A 29 -19.66 -14.83 -46.32
C HIS A 29 -19.19 -15.63 -45.09
N ASP A 30 -18.33 -14.92 -44.33
CA ASP A 30 -17.95 -14.97 -42.90
C ASP A 30 -17.76 -16.29 -42.15
N SER A 31 -16.55 -16.46 -41.60
CA SER A 31 -16.04 -17.64 -40.89
C SER A 31 -16.79 -17.99 -39.58
N CYS A 32 -17.56 -17.07 -39.01
CA CYS A 32 -18.42 -17.35 -37.85
C CYS A 32 -19.70 -18.14 -38.20
N ASN A 33 -20.21 -18.02 -39.43
CA ASN A 33 -21.45 -18.71 -39.83
C ASN A 33 -21.24 -20.18 -40.18
N VAL A 34 -20.00 -20.60 -40.48
CA VAL A 34 -19.68 -21.99 -40.82
C VAL A 34 -19.84 -22.92 -39.61
N VAL A 35 -19.50 -22.44 -38.41
CA VAL A 35 -19.61 -23.23 -37.16
C VAL A 35 -21.07 -23.35 -36.72
N ALA A 36 -21.84 -22.26 -36.81
CA ALA A 36 -23.27 -22.29 -36.52
C ALA A 36 -24.04 -23.19 -37.49
N ALA A 37 -23.70 -23.14 -38.79
CA ALA A 37 -24.27 -24.01 -39.81
C ALA A 37 -23.92 -25.49 -39.56
N ALA A 38 -22.68 -25.80 -39.15
CA ALA A 38 -22.27 -27.17 -38.81
C ALA A 38 -23.02 -27.72 -37.58
N VAL A 39 -23.24 -26.89 -36.55
CA VAL A 39 -23.97 -27.29 -35.33
C VAL A 39 -25.45 -27.53 -35.62
N VAL A 40 -26.09 -26.68 -36.45
CA VAL A 40 -27.50 -26.86 -36.83
C VAL A 40 -27.69 -28.08 -37.74
N PHE A 41 -26.78 -28.31 -38.69
CA PHE A 41 -26.90 -29.42 -39.66
C PHE A 41 -26.66 -30.79 -39.01
N VAL A 42 -25.82 -30.87 -37.98
CA VAL A 42 -25.62 -32.10 -37.19
C VAL A 42 -26.78 -32.31 -36.20
N GLY A 43 -27.40 -31.24 -35.68
CA GLY A 43 -28.59 -31.31 -34.82
C GLY A 43 -29.79 -32.01 -35.49
N ASP A 44 -30.04 -31.71 -36.77
CA ASP A 44 -31.13 -32.31 -37.54
C ASP A 44 -30.90 -33.81 -37.85
N ALA A 45 -29.63 -34.22 -38.01
CA ALA A 45 -29.27 -35.62 -38.23
C ALA A 45 -29.45 -36.48 -36.95
N VAL A 46 -29.22 -35.89 -35.77
CA VAL A 46 -29.28 -36.60 -34.47
C VAL A 46 -30.71 -36.74 -33.94
N MET A 47 -31.64 -35.85 -34.30
CA MET A 47 -33.07 -35.97 -33.94
C MET A 47 -33.75 -37.23 -34.51
N ARG A 48 -33.10 -37.95 -35.45
CA ARG A 48 -33.59 -39.21 -36.03
C ARG A 48 -33.03 -40.48 -35.38
N ALA A 49 -32.09 -40.39 -34.44
CA ALA A 49 -31.46 -41.55 -33.80
C ALA A 49 -31.74 -41.61 -32.28
N GLY A 50 -32.15 -42.79 -31.80
CA GLY A 50 -32.79 -43.00 -30.49
C GLY A 50 -32.00 -42.62 -29.23
N CYS A 51 -32.72 -42.72 -28.10
CA CYS A 51 -32.43 -42.18 -26.75
C CYS A 51 -31.01 -42.34 -26.18
N VAL A 52 -30.22 -43.33 -26.63
CA VAL A 52 -28.86 -43.61 -26.12
C VAL A 52 -27.82 -42.60 -26.65
N TYR A 53 -27.98 -42.11 -27.90
CA TYR A 53 -27.07 -41.11 -28.48
C TYR A 53 -27.19 -39.74 -27.81
N ARG A 54 -28.37 -39.43 -27.24
CA ARG A 54 -28.65 -38.14 -26.59
C ARG A 54 -27.84 -37.95 -25.30
N ARG A 55 -27.59 -39.01 -24.52
CA ARG A 55 -26.79 -38.95 -23.27
C ARG A 55 -25.29 -38.81 -23.54
N VAL A 56 -24.74 -39.54 -24.51
CA VAL A 56 -23.32 -39.46 -24.89
C VAL A 56 -22.98 -38.09 -25.50
N PHE A 57 -23.89 -37.52 -26.29
CA PHE A 57 -23.72 -36.19 -26.88
C PHE A 57 -23.79 -35.06 -25.84
N LEU A 58 -24.71 -35.16 -24.87
CA LEU A 58 -24.77 -34.24 -23.73
C LEU A 58 -23.49 -34.31 -22.87
N SER A 59 -22.97 -35.52 -22.62
CA SER A 59 -21.69 -35.71 -21.92
C SER A 59 -20.50 -35.16 -22.71
N ALA A 60 -20.45 -35.34 -24.02
CA ALA A 60 -19.39 -34.81 -24.88
C ALA A 60 -19.42 -33.28 -24.95
N ILE A 61 -20.61 -32.65 -25.02
CA ILE A 61 -20.75 -31.19 -24.97
C ILE A 61 -20.33 -30.65 -23.59
N LEU A 62 -20.77 -31.29 -22.50
CA LEU A 62 -20.36 -30.92 -21.13
C LEU A 62 -18.85 -31.06 -20.89
N LEU A 63 -18.21 -32.10 -21.45
CA LEU A 63 -16.75 -32.28 -21.41
C LEU A 63 -16.04 -31.22 -22.26
N PHE A 64 -16.56 -30.89 -23.45
CA PHE A 64 -15.95 -29.91 -24.34
C PHE A 64 -16.03 -28.48 -23.78
N THR A 65 -17.18 -28.08 -23.22
CA THR A 65 -17.35 -26.78 -22.56
C THR A 65 -16.46 -26.65 -21.32
N PHE A 66 -16.34 -27.72 -20.51
CA PHE A 66 -15.42 -27.75 -19.37
C PHE A 66 -13.95 -27.62 -19.80
N THR A 67 -13.54 -28.26 -20.90
CA THR A 67 -12.15 -28.16 -21.38
C THR A 67 -11.82 -26.76 -21.93
N SER A 68 -12.76 -26.09 -22.60
CA SER A 68 -12.54 -24.75 -23.16
C SER A 68 -12.49 -23.64 -22.11
N GLU A 69 -13.29 -23.76 -21.04
CA GLU A 69 -13.24 -22.78 -19.94
C GLU A 69 -11.93 -22.91 -19.15
N ARG A 70 -11.43 -24.14 -18.98
CA ARG A 70 -10.17 -24.39 -18.27
C ARG A 70 -8.96 -23.85 -19.03
N SER A 71 -8.88 -24.04 -20.35
CA SER A 71 -7.77 -23.50 -21.15
C SER A 71 -7.71 -21.97 -21.11
N ARG A 72 -8.87 -21.31 -21.18
CA ARG A 72 -8.94 -19.84 -21.10
C ARG A 72 -8.54 -19.31 -19.71
N ALA A 73 -8.88 -20.02 -18.64
CA ALA A 73 -8.48 -19.65 -17.29
C ALA A 73 -6.95 -19.77 -17.09
N ASP A 74 -6.35 -20.83 -17.64
CA ASP A 74 -4.90 -21.03 -17.60
C ASP A 74 -4.16 -19.92 -18.39
N ASP A 75 -4.65 -19.55 -19.57
CA ASP A 75 -4.08 -18.47 -20.39
C ASP A 75 -4.09 -17.11 -19.66
N VAL A 76 -5.20 -16.78 -18.97
CA VAL A 76 -5.30 -15.55 -18.17
C VAL A 76 -4.32 -15.56 -17.00
N ALA A 77 -4.23 -16.68 -16.28
CA ALA A 77 -3.32 -16.81 -15.15
C ALA A 77 -1.86 -16.65 -15.56
N ASP A 78 -1.48 -17.24 -16.70
CA ASP A 78 -0.12 -17.15 -17.22
C ASP A 78 0.21 -15.76 -17.75
N ALA A 79 -0.74 -15.07 -18.39
CA ALA A 79 -0.58 -13.68 -18.78
C ALA A 79 -0.36 -12.77 -17.55
N VAL A 80 -1.13 -12.96 -16.47
CA VAL A 80 -0.93 -12.21 -15.22
C VAL A 80 0.46 -12.47 -14.62
N LYS A 81 0.89 -13.73 -14.51
CA LYS A 81 2.25 -14.06 -14.03
C LYS A 81 3.33 -13.40 -14.89
N LEU A 82 3.11 -13.32 -16.19
CA LEU A 82 4.05 -12.68 -17.09
C LEU A 82 4.20 -11.19 -16.78
N LEU A 83 3.10 -10.48 -16.53
CA LEU A 83 3.13 -9.08 -16.11
C LEU A 83 3.79 -8.90 -14.74
N GLN A 84 3.64 -9.86 -13.83
CA GLN A 84 4.30 -9.85 -12.52
C GLN A 84 5.83 -10.03 -12.63
N SER A 85 6.30 -10.68 -13.69
CA SER A 85 7.72 -10.98 -13.90
C SER A 85 8.52 -9.87 -14.59
N VAL A 86 7.90 -8.72 -14.90
CA VAL A 86 8.59 -7.64 -15.62
C VAL A 86 9.70 -7.01 -14.77
N GLU A 87 10.88 -6.89 -15.37
CA GLU A 87 12.09 -6.38 -14.73
C GLU A 87 12.42 -4.93 -15.16
N PRO A 88 13.17 -4.18 -14.35
CA PRO A 88 13.73 -2.88 -14.74
C PRO A 88 14.60 -2.96 -16.00
N GLY A 89 14.74 -1.83 -16.71
CA GLY A 89 15.60 -1.74 -17.91
C GLY A 89 14.97 -2.24 -19.21
N GLY A 90 13.64 -2.37 -19.25
CA GLY A 90 12.90 -2.66 -20.48
C GLY A 90 12.88 -4.14 -20.90
N LYS A 91 13.51 -5.03 -20.12
CA LYS A 91 13.45 -6.48 -20.34
C LYS A 91 12.01 -6.99 -20.16
N GLY A 92 11.56 -7.85 -21.07
CA GLY A 92 10.22 -8.44 -21.02
C GLY A 92 9.08 -7.52 -21.47
N THR A 93 9.33 -6.24 -21.80
CA THR A 93 8.29 -5.27 -22.20
C THR A 93 7.47 -5.70 -23.42
N GLY A 94 8.12 -6.25 -24.45
CA GLY A 94 7.42 -6.75 -25.64
C GLY A 94 6.49 -7.93 -25.34
N VAL A 95 6.88 -8.78 -24.39
CA VAL A 95 6.06 -9.92 -23.98
C VAL A 95 4.92 -9.46 -23.07
N ALA A 96 5.21 -8.51 -22.17
CA ALA A 96 4.21 -7.88 -21.31
C ALA A 96 3.13 -7.16 -22.13
N ARG A 97 3.50 -6.46 -23.21
CA ARG A 97 2.54 -5.83 -24.11
C ARG A 97 1.59 -6.85 -24.75
N LYS A 98 2.12 -7.98 -25.22
CA LYS A 98 1.27 -9.06 -25.78
C LYS A 98 0.35 -9.66 -24.72
N ALA A 99 0.82 -9.81 -23.48
CA ALA A 99 -0.01 -10.27 -22.37
C ALA A 99 -1.14 -9.28 -22.05
N VAL A 100 -0.87 -7.96 -22.07
CA VAL A 100 -1.91 -6.92 -21.95
C VAL A 100 -2.95 -7.05 -23.06
N GLU A 101 -2.53 -7.16 -24.32
CA GLU A 101 -3.43 -7.30 -25.49
C GLU A 101 -4.31 -8.56 -25.39
N SER A 102 -3.72 -9.68 -24.94
CA SER A 102 -4.42 -10.93 -24.68
C SER A 102 -5.45 -10.79 -23.55
N LEU A 103 -5.07 -10.15 -22.44
CA LEU A 103 -5.95 -9.91 -21.30
C LEU A 103 -7.11 -8.97 -21.65
N ALA A 104 -6.87 -7.92 -22.44
CA ALA A 104 -7.91 -6.98 -22.88
C ALA A 104 -9.07 -7.69 -23.60
N SER A 105 -8.76 -8.70 -24.41
CA SER A 105 -9.76 -9.49 -25.14
C SER A 105 -10.49 -10.53 -24.26
N SER A 106 -10.02 -10.76 -23.05
CA SER A 106 -10.51 -11.82 -22.17
C SER A 106 -11.65 -11.38 -21.23
N GLY A 107 -11.84 -10.09 -20.98
CA GLY A 107 -12.80 -9.59 -19.98
C GLY A 107 -12.45 -9.95 -18.53
N ALA A 108 -11.28 -10.54 -18.26
CA ALA A 108 -10.93 -11.13 -16.97
C ALA A 108 -10.43 -10.10 -15.93
N MET A 109 -11.30 -9.18 -15.51
CA MET A 109 -10.99 -8.10 -14.56
C MET A 109 -10.48 -8.59 -13.20
N LEU A 110 -11.19 -9.53 -12.57
CA LEU A 110 -10.85 -9.99 -11.22
C LEU A 110 -9.48 -10.69 -11.13
N PRO A 111 -9.12 -11.62 -12.05
CA PRO A 111 -7.77 -12.19 -12.06
C PRO A 111 -6.66 -11.14 -12.17
N VAL A 112 -6.85 -10.11 -13.00
CA VAL A 112 -5.87 -9.02 -13.13
C VAL A 112 -5.75 -8.23 -11.83
N LEU A 113 -6.88 -7.85 -11.22
CA LEU A 113 -6.88 -7.13 -9.93
C LEU A 113 -6.22 -7.93 -8.81
N LYS A 114 -6.49 -9.24 -8.71
CA LYS A 114 -5.82 -10.14 -7.76
C LYS A 114 -4.31 -10.23 -8.00
N GLY A 115 -3.87 -10.11 -9.25
CA GLY A 115 -2.46 -10.06 -9.62
C GLY A 115 -1.67 -8.91 -8.99
N PHE A 116 -2.31 -7.84 -8.50
CA PHE A 116 -1.59 -6.73 -7.85
C PHE A 116 -0.95 -7.14 -6.53
N LYS A 117 -1.52 -8.12 -5.83
CA LYS A 117 -1.05 -8.52 -4.50
C LYS A 117 0.34 -9.15 -4.60
N GLY A 118 1.30 -8.60 -3.85
CA GLY A 118 2.69 -9.06 -3.86
C GLY A 118 3.50 -8.64 -5.10
N SER A 119 2.93 -7.84 -5.99
CA SER A 119 3.61 -7.37 -7.20
C SER A 119 4.58 -6.22 -6.93
N SER A 120 5.65 -6.15 -7.74
CA SER A 120 6.55 -5.01 -7.74
C SER A 120 5.84 -3.74 -8.24
N PRO A 121 6.34 -2.53 -7.92
CA PRO A 121 5.76 -1.28 -8.46
C PRO A 121 5.67 -1.25 -9.98
N LEU A 122 6.65 -1.85 -10.67
CA LEU A 122 6.66 -1.96 -12.12
C LEU A 122 5.55 -2.90 -12.62
N ALA A 123 5.41 -4.08 -12.00
CA ALA A 123 4.34 -5.03 -12.32
C ALA A 123 2.95 -4.44 -12.06
N VAL A 124 2.77 -3.69 -10.97
CA VAL A 124 1.51 -2.98 -10.67
C VAL A 124 1.11 -2.03 -11.80
N ASN A 125 2.05 -1.31 -12.41
CA ASN A 125 1.76 -0.43 -13.55
C ASN A 125 1.29 -1.22 -14.78
N TRP A 126 1.91 -2.36 -15.05
CA TRP A 126 1.49 -3.24 -16.15
C TRP A 126 0.12 -3.85 -15.93
N LEU A 127 -0.17 -4.31 -14.71
CA LEU A 127 -1.47 -4.86 -14.34
C LEU A 127 -2.57 -3.79 -14.37
N ARG A 128 -2.26 -2.56 -13.95
CA ARG A 128 -3.17 -1.41 -14.09
C ARG A 128 -3.52 -1.16 -15.55
N ASN A 129 -2.52 -1.07 -16.42
CA ASN A 129 -2.74 -0.91 -17.85
C ASN A 129 -3.63 -2.04 -18.41
N ALA A 130 -3.31 -3.31 -18.10
CA ALA A 130 -4.14 -4.44 -18.53
C ALA A 130 -5.60 -4.33 -18.05
N PHE A 131 -5.82 -3.93 -16.80
CA PHE A 131 -7.16 -3.73 -16.25
C PHE A 131 -7.92 -2.59 -16.97
N GLU A 132 -7.28 -1.45 -17.19
CA GLU A 132 -7.87 -0.28 -17.86
C GLU A 132 -8.21 -0.59 -19.33
N GLU A 133 -7.38 -1.37 -20.03
CA GLU A 133 -7.66 -1.87 -21.38
C GLU A 133 -8.85 -2.84 -21.41
N ILE A 134 -8.97 -3.74 -20.42
CA ILE A 134 -10.16 -4.60 -20.27
C ILE A 134 -11.41 -3.74 -20.09
N VAL A 135 -11.39 -2.76 -19.18
CA VAL A 135 -12.53 -1.87 -18.93
C VAL A 135 -12.90 -1.09 -20.19
N THR A 136 -11.91 -0.62 -20.94
CA THR A 136 -12.11 0.10 -22.21
C THR A 136 -12.75 -0.80 -23.27
N ALA A 137 -12.26 -2.03 -23.42
CA ALA A 137 -12.80 -3.00 -24.37
C ALA A 137 -14.25 -3.39 -24.03
N GLU A 138 -14.57 -3.62 -22.75
CA GLU A 138 -15.92 -3.95 -22.30
C GLU A 138 -16.89 -2.79 -22.52
N LYS A 139 -16.46 -1.54 -22.23
CA LYS A 139 -17.23 -0.32 -22.54
C LYS A 139 -17.48 -0.18 -24.04
N ALA A 140 -16.45 -0.35 -24.87
CA ALA A 140 -16.58 -0.29 -26.33
C ALA A 140 -17.55 -1.34 -26.87
N ALA A 141 -17.60 -2.51 -26.23
CA ALA A 141 -18.53 -3.59 -26.54
C ALA A 141 -19.94 -3.40 -25.92
N SER A 142 -20.22 -2.27 -25.25
CA SER A 142 -21.46 -2.04 -24.49
C SER A 142 -21.80 -3.14 -23.48
N LYS A 143 -20.78 -3.81 -22.94
CA LYS A 143 -20.97 -4.86 -21.93
C LYS A 143 -20.98 -4.24 -20.53
N PRO A 144 -21.93 -4.62 -19.66
CA PRO A 144 -21.97 -4.12 -18.29
C PRO A 144 -20.79 -4.66 -17.49
N LEU A 145 -20.21 -3.83 -16.62
CA LEU A 145 -19.19 -4.30 -15.68
C LEU A 145 -19.78 -5.28 -14.66
N PRO A 146 -18.97 -6.22 -14.14
CA PRO A 146 -19.39 -7.13 -13.07
C PRO A 146 -19.42 -6.41 -11.71
N VAL A 147 -20.46 -5.59 -11.49
CA VAL A 147 -20.55 -4.65 -10.35
C VAL A 147 -20.50 -5.36 -9.01
N GLN A 148 -21.20 -6.49 -8.85
CA GLN A 148 -21.28 -7.18 -7.56
C GLN A 148 -19.95 -7.85 -7.19
N GLU A 149 -19.30 -8.45 -8.17
CA GLU A 149 -17.99 -9.06 -8.04
C GLU A 149 -16.91 -8.02 -7.70
N LEU A 150 -16.95 -6.87 -8.37
CA LEU A 150 -16.04 -5.76 -8.08
C LEU A 150 -16.30 -5.16 -6.69
N LYS A 151 -17.56 -5.01 -6.27
CA LYS A 151 -17.90 -4.61 -4.88
C LYS A 151 -17.36 -5.60 -3.86
N GLY A 152 -17.52 -6.91 -4.11
CA GLY A 152 -16.95 -7.96 -3.26
C GLY A 152 -15.43 -7.84 -3.16
N PHE A 153 -14.74 -7.59 -4.27
CA PHE A 153 -13.29 -7.36 -4.30
C PHE A 153 -12.89 -6.09 -3.54
N ILE A 154 -13.62 -4.98 -3.70
CA ILE A 154 -13.37 -3.73 -2.98
C ILE A 154 -13.53 -3.92 -1.47
N ALA A 155 -14.51 -4.72 -1.04
CA ALA A 155 -14.75 -5.01 0.38
C ALA A 155 -13.71 -5.95 1.01
N ASP A 156 -13.01 -6.76 0.22
CA ASP A 156 -11.97 -7.66 0.72
C ASP A 156 -10.71 -6.90 1.13
N ARG A 157 -10.63 -6.59 2.43
CA ARG A 157 -9.50 -5.88 3.06
C ARG A 157 -8.16 -6.62 2.97
N SER A 158 -8.15 -7.89 2.57
CA SER A 158 -6.92 -8.69 2.39
C SER A 158 -6.29 -8.50 1.00
N GLU A 159 -7.02 -7.90 0.06
CA GLU A 159 -6.55 -7.63 -1.30
C GLU A 159 -5.70 -6.36 -1.38
N SER A 160 -4.99 -6.18 -2.50
CA SER A 160 -4.11 -5.02 -2.71
C SER A 160 -4.88 -3.70 -2.56
N PRO A 161 -4.46 -2.78 -1.67
CA PRO A 161 -5.09 -1.47 -1.50
C PRO A 161 -5.21 -0.70 -2.83
N ILE A 162 -4.14 -0.75 -3.66
CA ILE A 162 -4.09 -0.08 -4.95
C ILE A 162 -5.11 -0.66 -5.93
N ALA A 163 -5.28 -1.99 -5.95
CA ALA A 163 -6.25 -2.65 -6.82
C ALA A 163 -7.68 -2.37 -6.37
N ARG A 164 -7.94 -2.41 -5.06
CA ARG A 164 -9.26 -2.07 -4.49
C ARG A 164 -9.64 -0.64 -4.86
N ARG A 165 -8.70 0.30 -4.76
CA ARG A 165 -8.92 1.70 -5.17
C ARG A 165 -9.24 1.82 -6.67
N LEU A 166 -8.47 1.16 -7.53
CA LEU A 166 -8.71 1.15 -8.98
C LEU A 166 -10.10 0.58 -9.34
N ALA A 167 -10.50 -0.53 -8.72
CA ALA A 167 -11.82 -1.12 -8.91
C ALA A 167 -12.93 -0.16 -8.44
N TYR A 168 -12.75 0.49 -7.29
CA TYR A 168 -13.68 1.49 -6.78
C TYR A 168 -13.84 2.69 -7.72
N GLU A 169 -12.74 3.29 -8.15
CA GLU A 169 -12.75 4.44 -9.08
C GLU A 169 -13.46 4.07 -10.38
N THR A 170 -13.20 2.86 -10.89
CA THR A 170 -13.85 2.34 -12.10
C THR A 170 -15.37 2.23 -11.97
N LEU A 171 -15.86 1.75 -10.82
CA LEU A 171 -17.31 1.68 -10.56
C LEU A 171 -17.91 3.07 -10.35
N ARG A 172 -17.24 3.93 -9.57
CA ARG A 172 -17.68 5.31 -9.29
C ARG A 172 -17.80 6.15 -10.56
N ASP A 173 -16.87 5.98 -11.50
CA ASP A 173 -16.88 6.70 -12.78
C ASP A 173 -18.07 6.29 -13.67
N GLN A 174 -18.71 5.14 -13.40
CA GLN A 174 -19.96 4.74 -14.06
C GLN A 174 -21.21 5.15 -13.28
N ASP A 175 -21.16 5.07 -11.96
CA ASP A 175 -22.27 5.39 -11.07
C ASP A 175 -21.75 6.08 -9.80
N ALA A 176 -22.02 7.38 -9.69
CA ALA A 176 -21.64 8.18 -8.53
C ALA A 176 -22.31 7.67 -7.22
N ALA A 177 -23.42 6.93 -7.30
CA ALA A 177 -24.07 6.35 -6.12
C ALA A 177 -23.20 5.28 -5.43
N ILE A 178 -22.18 4.73 -6.11
CA ILE A 178 -21.22 3.78 -5.53
C ILE A 178 -20.49 4.38 -4.33
N GLU A 179 -20.17 5.68 -4.38
CA GLU A 179 -19.50 6.37 -3.29
C GLU A 179 -20.35 6.34 -2.01
N ALA A 180 -21.63 6.70 -2.12
CA ALA A 180 -22.56 6.70 -1.00
C ALA A 180 -22.83 5.30 -0.43
N GLN A 181 -22.65 4.25 -1.25
CA GLN A 181 -22.87 2.86 -0.85
C GLN A 181 -21.66 2.24 -0.14
N LEU A 182 -20.43 2.65 -0.49
CA LEU A 182 -19.21 1.97 -0.02
C LEU A 182 -18.40 2.78 0.99
N ILE A 183 -18.21 4.08 0.75
CA ILE A 183 -17.30 4.92 1.55
C ILE A 183 -17.69 5.03 3.03
N PRO A 184 -18.98 5.10 3.43
CA PRO A 184 -19.34 5.22 4.85
C PRO A 184 -18.75 4.14 5.78
N ASP A 185 -18.53 2.94 5.26
CA ASP A 185 -18.00 1.80 6.02
C ASP A 185 -16.46 1.72 6.02
N MET A 186 -15.79 2.67 5.37
CA MET A 186 -14.33 2.64 5.14
C MET A 186 -13.51 3.56 6.05
N LEU A 187 -14.13 4.10 7.10
CA LEU A 187 -13.46 5.01 8.05
C LEU A 187 -12.16 4.44 8.65
N LEU A 188 -12.10 3.12 8.85
CA LEU A 188 -10.95 2.41 9.43
C LEU A 188 -10.34 1.39 8.45
N ASP A 189 -10.49 1.62 7.15
CA ASP A 189 -9.99 0.73 6.10
C ASP A 189 -8.44 0.65 6.07
N PRO A 190 -7.80 -0.49 5.72
CA PRO A 190 -6.34 -0.55 5.58
C PRO A 190 -5.78 0.27 4.41
N ASN A 191 -6.63 0.86 3.56
CA ASN A 191 -6.23 1.83 2.56
C ASN A 191 -6.46 3.25 3.05
N ALA A 192 -5.40 4.05 3.10
CA ALA A 192 -5.46 5.45 3.49
C ALA A 192 -6.40 6.30 2.59
N GLU A 193 -6.47 6.03 1.29
CA GLU A 193 -7.34 6.77 0.37
C GLU A 193 -8.82 6.57 0.67
N PHE A 194 -9.23 5.35 1.04
CA PHE A 194 -10.60 5.10 1.46
C PHE A 194 -10.94 5.76 2.80
N ARG A 195 -9.98 5.78 3.73
CA ARG A 195 -10.14 6.56 4.97
C ARG A 195 -10.31 8.04 4.66
N ARG A 196 -9.51 8.59 3.74
CA ARG A 196 -9.56 9.99 3.34
C ARG A 196 -10.96 10.38 2.86
N ASP A 197 -11.56 9.57 1.99
CA ASP A 197 -12.92 9.81 1.48
C ASP A 197 -13.97 9.72 2.61
N ALA A 198 -13.89 8.70 3.47
CA ALA A 198 -14.81 8.52 4.59
C ALA A 198 -14.72 9.67 5.61
N VAL A 199 -13.50 10.13 5.91
CA VAL A 199 -13.23 11.27 6.78
C VAL A 199 -13.75 12.57 6.15
N ALA A 200 -13.54 12.77 4.85
CA ALA A 200 -14.05 13.95 4.15
C ALA A 200 -15.58 14.03 4.23
N LYS A 201 -16.28 12.89 4.08
CA LYS A 201 -17.74 12.83 4.26
C LYS A 201 -18.17 13.25 5.66
N LEU A 202 -17.47 12.77 6.70
CA LEU A 202 -17.77 13.13 8.09
C LEU A 202 -17.42 14.60 8.41
N ILE A 203 -16.35 15.14 7.85
CA ILE A 203 -16.02 16.57 7.95
C ILE A 203 -17.16 17.41 7.36
N ASN A 204 -17.65 17.05 6.17
CA ASN A 204 -18.76 17.76 5.52
C ASN A 204 -20.05 17.67 6.35
N GLU A 205 -20.37 16.49 6.88
CA GLU A 205 -21.52 16.27 7.77
C GLU A 205 -21.40 17.10 9.06
N ALA A 206 -20.23 17.09 9.69
CA ALA A 206 -19.95 17.87 10.89
C ALA A 206 -20.03 19.39 10.62
N SER A 207 -19.56 19.84 9.45
CA SER A 207 -19.62 21.26 9.07
C SER A 207 -21.04 21.76 8.80
N ALA A 208 -21.96 20.86 8.42
CA ALA A 208 -23.37 21.16 8.25
C ALA A 208 -24.15 21.08 9.57
N ALA A 209 -23.59 20.47 10.61
CA ALA A 209 -24.14 20.46 11.96
C ALA A 209 -23.69 21.72 12.73
N GLU A 210 -24.61 22.38 13.45
CA GLU A 210 -24.28 23.57 14.24
C GLU A 210 -23.99 23.23 15.71
N GLY A 211 -23.01 23.93 16.29
CA GLY A 211 -22.73 23.91 17.72
C GLY A 211 -22.36 22.53 18.27
N ALA A 212 -22.95 22.15 19.40
CA ALA A 212 -22.63 20.92 20.13
C ALA A 212 -22.90 19.64 19.32
N ALA A 213 -23.76 19.68 18.29
CA ALA A 213 -24.09 18.53 17.46
C ALA A 213 -22.94 18.11 16.52
N ALA A 214 -22.03 19.03 16.17
CA ALA A 214 -20.90 18.75 15.28
C ALA A 214 -19.77 17.96 15.97
N THR A 215 -19.57 18.17 17.28
CA THR A 215 -18.47 17.57 18.06
C THR A 215 -18.39 16.04 17.93
N PRO A 216 -19.45 15.24 18.16
CA PRO A 216 -19.35 13.78 18.03
C PRO A 216 -19.02 13.33 16.61
N ILE A 217 -19.43 14.10 15.58
CA ILE A 217 -19.13 13.79 14.18
C ILE A 217 -17.66 14.06 13.88
N TYR A 218 -17.11 15.19 14.37
CA TYR A 218 -15.67 15.46 14.28
C TYR A 218 -14.83 14.44 15.06
N GLN A 219 -15.26 14.00 16.24
CA GLN A 219 -14.58 12.94 16.99
C GLN A 219 -14.57 11.62 16.22
N LYS A 220 -15.70 11.27 15.58
CA LYS A 220 -15.77 10.11 14.67
C LYS A 220 -14.83 10.28 13.49
N ALA A 221 -14.81 11.44 12.84
CA ALA A 221 -13.90 11.74 11.73
C ALA A 221 -12.43 11.59 12.15
N MET A 222 -12.08 12.12 13.34
CA MET A 222 -10.74 12.04 13.90
C MET A 222 -10.27 10.59 14.01
N SER A 223 -11.14 9.66 14.46
CA SER A 223 -10.78 8.25 14.67
C SER A 223 -10.25 7.52 13.42
N GLY A 224 -10.64 7.97 12.22
CA GLY A 224 -10.16 7.42 10.94
C GLY A 224 -9.15 8.29 10.20
N ALA A 225 -8.92 9.52 10.65
CA ALA A 225 -8.07 10.49 9.95
C ALA A 225 -6.58 10.13 10.07
N VAL A 226 -5.91 9.96 8.93
CA VAL A 226 -4.46 9.66 8.86
C VAL A 226 -3.66 10.67 8.02
N HIS A 227 -4.35 11.66 7.45
CA HIS A 227 -3.75 12.71 6.62
C HIS A 227 -3.62 14.01 7.43
N GLU A 228 -2.47 14.66 7.30
CA GLU A 228 -2.10 15.88 8.05
C GLU A 228 -3.17 16.98 7.91
N ASP A 229 -3.62 17.24 6.69
CA ASP A 229 -4.59 18.29 6.38
C ASP A 229 -5.95 18.06 7.05
N GLN A 230 -6.47 16.83 6.97
CA GLN A 230 -7.75 16.45 7.59
C GLN A 230 -7.65 16.48 9.11
N VAL A 231 -6.56 15.94 9.69
CA VAL A 231 -6.36 15.96 11.14
C VAL A 231 -6.25 17.39 11.66
N LYS A 232 -5.52 18.27 10.95
CA LYS A 232 -5.44 19.69 11.29
C LYS A 232 -6.82 20.34 11.31
N GLN A 233 -7.60 20.16 10.25
CA GLN A 233 -8.95 20.72 10.14
C GLN A 233 -9.88 20.22 11.26
N ILE A 234 -9.86 18.92 11.54
CA ILE A 234 -10.70 18.32 12.59
C ILE A 234 -10.25 18.79 13.98
N ALA A 235 -8.94 18.82 14.24
CA ALA A 235 -8.41 19.24 15.53
C ALA A 235 -8.71 20.71 15.84
N GLU A 236 -8.60 21.60 14.84
CA GLU A 236 -8.98 23.01 14.98
C GLU A 236 -10.48 23.15 15.30
N ALA A 237 -11.35 22.41 14.62
CA ALA A 237 -12.78 22.42 14.87
C ALA A 237 -13.14 21.90 16.28
N LEU A 238 -12.53 20.79 16.71
CA LEU A 238 -12.72 20.22 18.04
C LEU A 238 -12.25 21.17 19.15
N ARG A 239 -11.05 21.77 19.01
CA ARG A 239 -10.51 22.74 19.97
C ARG A 239 -11.38 23.99 20.08
N LYS A 240 -11.94 24.47 18.97
CA LYS A 240 -12.91 25.58 18.95
C LYS A 240 -14.18 25.25 19.74
N ASN A 241 -14.57 23.97 19.79
CA ASN A 241 -15.69 23.48 20.59
C ASN A 241 -15.32 23.14 22.04
N GLY A 242 -14.09 23.46 22.48
CA GLY A 242 -13.62 23.24 23.85
C GLY A 242 -13.05 21.83 24.12
N GLU A 243 -12.92 20.99 23.09
CA GLU A 243 -12.34 19.66 23.22
C GLU A 243 -10.80 19.72 23.25
N THR A 244 -10.19 18.84 24.06
CA THR A 244 -8.74 18.68 24.07
C THR A 244 -8.33 17.66 23.02
N VAL A 245 -7.50 18.07 22.06
CA VAL A 245 -6.98 17.20 20.99
C VAL A 245 -5.46 17.09 21.09
N ASN A 246 -4.98 15.86 21.26
CA ASN A 246 -3.56 15.54 21.28
C ASN A 246 -3.13 14.96 19.92
N ILE A 247 -2.62 15.84 19.04
CA ILE A 247 -2.18 15.47 17.69
C ILE A 247 -0.94 14.55 17.74
N GLN A 248 -0.01 14.81 18.68
CA GLN A 248 1.18 13.97 18.87
C GLN A 248 0.79 12.51 19.09
N LYS A 249 -0.13 12.25 20.02
CA LYS A 249 -0.66 10.91 20.30
C LYS A 249 -1.46 10.35 19.13
N HIS A 250 -2.27 11.17 18.46
CA HIS A 250 -3.07 10.74 17.32
C HIS A 250 -2.22 10.16 16.18
N PHE A 251 -1.06 10.78 15.90
CA PHE A 251 -0.13 10.34 14.86
C PHE A 251 0.99 9.43 15.35
N GLY A 252 1.16 9.25 16.67
CA GLY A 252 2.22 8.45 17.26
C GLY A 252 3.59 9.12 17.23
N PHE A 253 3.63 10.46 17.25
CA PHE A 253 4.88 11.22 17.31
C PHE A 253 5.62 10.96 18.62
N LEU A 254 6.94 10.84 18.53
CA LEU A 254 7.82 10.72 19.68
C LEU A 254 8.27 12.12 20.10
N SER A 255 7.82 12.56 21.28
CA SER A 255 8.08 13.92 21.77
C SER A 255 9.13 13.99 22.87
N GLN A 256 9.57 12.86 23.43
CA GLN A 256 10.53 12.79 24.53
C GLN A 256 11.83 12.12 24.07
N TRP A 257 12.93 12.84 24.23
CA TRP A 257 14.24 12.45 23.70
C TRP A 257 15.33 12.68 24.74
N MET A 258 16.31 11.79 24.77
CA MET A 258 17.65 12.09 25.28
C MET A 258 18.49 12.56 24.10
N VAL A 259 19.06 13.76 24.16
CA VAL A 259 19.88 14.33 23.07
C VAL A 259 21.31 14.54 23.55
N ILE A 260 22.29 14.28 22.68
CA ILE A 260 23.70 14.51 22.95
C ILE A 260 24.43 15.06 21.73
N GLY A 261 25.32 16.02 21.98
CA GLY A 261 26.16 16.71 21.00
C GLY A 261 26.43 18.15 21.46
N PRO A 262 27.00 19.01 20.60
CA PRO A 262 27.33 18.75 19.22
C PRO A 262 28.59 17.89 19.05
N PHE A 263 28.56 16.96 18.11
CA PHE A 263 29.76 16.32 17.55
C PHE A 263 30.15 17.00 16.23
N ASP A 264 31.39 16.79 15.78
CA ASP A 264 31.89 17.45 14.58
C ASP A 264 31.26 16.87 13.31
N ASN A 265 30.75 17.75 12.46
CA ASN A 265 30.27 17.45 11.12
C ASN A 265 30.82 18.45 10.11
N LYS A 266 32.04 18.96 10.35
CA LYS A 266 32.65 19.90 9.42
C LYS A 266 32.90 19.25 8.07
N GLU A 267 32.63 20.01 7.01
CA GLU A 267 32.69 19.55 5.62
C GLU A 267 31.84 18.29 5.41
N GLU A 268 30.75 18.14 6.18
CA GLU A 268 29.81 17.01 6.15
C GLU A 268 30.44 15.64 6.52
N LYS A 269 31.71 15.62 6.93
CA LYS A 269 32.48 14.39 7.24
C LYS A 269 31.90 13.59 8.41
N GLY A 270 31.26 14.29 9.35
CA GLY A 270 30.70 13.68 10.56
C GLY A 270 29.60 12.67 10.26
N PHE A 271 28.94 12.76 9.10
CA PHE A 271 27.93 11.79 8.68
C PHE A 271 28.48 10.37 8.64
N ALA A 272 29.67 10.17 8.05
CA ALA A 272 30.32 8.87 7.93
C ALA A 272 31.04 8.42 9.20
N VAL A 273 31.42 9.34 10.09
CA VAL A 273 32.13 9.03 11.34
C VAL A 273 31.19 8.38 12.36
N ALA A 274 31.59 7.20 12.88
CA ALA A 274 30.90 6.53 13.97
C ALA A 274 31.40 7.09 15.32
N TYR A 275 30.57 7.91 15.97
CA TYR A 275 30.83 8.39 17.33
C TYR A 275 30.34 7.39 18.39
N THR A 276 30.75 7.59 19.64
CA THR A 276 30.48 6.64 20.73
C THR A 276 29.00 6.26 20.93
N PRO A 277 28.00 7.17 20.82
CA PRO A 277 26.60 6.76 20.93
C PRO A 277 26.19 5.71 19.89
N GLU A 278 26.66 5.85 18.66
CA GLU A 278 26.39 4.94 17.55
C GLU A 278 27.08 3.58 17.75
N THR A 279 28.36 3.57 18.12
CA THR A 279 29.10 2.33 18.35
C THR A 279 28.55 1.58 19.56
N THR A 280 28.21 2.28 20.65
CA THR A 280 27.59 1.69 21.84
C THR A 280 26.25 1.04 21.51
N ALA A 281 25.40 1.73 20.75
CA ALA A 281 24.13 1.17 20.30
C ALA A 281 24.35 -0.04 19.39
N ALA A 282 25.28 0.02 18.43
CA ALA A 282 25.58 -1.08 17.51
C ALA A 282 26.11 -2.34 18.22
N GLU A 283 26.79 -2.18 19.36
CA GLU A 283 27.22 -3.27 20.23
C GLU A 283 26.08 -3.85 21.10
N GLY A 284 24.87 -3.30 21.01
CA GLY A 284 23.72 -3.71 21.82
C GLY A 284 23.84 -3.29 23.29
N LYS A 285 24.76 -2.37 23.62
CA LYS A 285 24.94 -1.86 24.98
C LYS A 285 23.93 -0.74 25.26
N PRO A 286 23.45 -0.62 26.50
CA PRO A 286 22.61 0.51 26.89
C PRO A 286 23.40 1.81 26.77
N LEU A 287 22.76 2.85 26.26
CA LEU A 287 23.32 4.20 26.26
C LEU A 287 23.37 4.69 27.71
N ASP A 288 24.55 5.11 28.18
CA ASP A 288 24.75 5.62 29.54
C ASP A 288 24.31 7.10 29.62
N PRO A 289 23.21 7.44 30.31
CA PRO A 289 22.76 8.82 30.43
C PRO A 289 23.74 9.73 31.19
N ALA A 290 24.62 9.16 32.02
CA ALA A 290 25.65 9.89 32.74
C ALA A 290 26.98 10.00 31.96
N GLY A 291 27.06 9.35 30.79
CA GLY A 291 28.27 9.29 29.97
C GLY A 291 28.71 10.67 29.47
N GLU A 292 30.03 10.87 29.44
CA GLU A 292 30.70 12.03 28.85
C GLU A 292 31.51 11.60 27.63
N TYR A 293 31.35 12.31 26.52
CA TYR A 293 32.03 11.99 25.26
C TYR A 293 32.72 13.22 24.66
N ASP A 294 33.74 13.00 23.84
CA ASP A 294 34.39 14.08 23.09
C ASP A 294 33.46 14.59 21.99
N GLY A 295 33.00 15.83 22.14
CA GLY A 295 32.25 16.58 21.14
C GLY A 295 33.09 17.67 20.47
N GLN A 296 32.47 18.42 19.57
CA GLN A 296 33.14 19.43 18.75
C GLN A 296 33.71 20.60 19.55
N LEU A 297 33.05 20.97 20.66
CA LEU A 297 33.38 22.13 21.49
C LEU A 297 33.88 21.74 22.90
N GLY A 298 34.21 20.46 23.11
CA GLY A 298 34.56 19.91 24.41
C GLY A 298 33.72 18.69 24.75
N LYS A 299 33.69 18.30 26.03
CA LYS A 299 32.90 17.15 26.49
C LYS A 299 31.39 17.44 26.37
N VAL A 300 30.64 16.46 25.89
CA VAL A 300 29.18 16.52 25.75
C VAL A 300 28.52 15.43 26.60
N LYS A 301 27.30 15.70 27.06
CA LYS A 301 26.47 14.80 27.89
C LYS A 301 25.07 14.66 27.31
N TRP A 302 24.39 13.59 27.68
CA TRP A 302 22.97 13.45 27.39
C TRP A 302 22.14 14.46 28.19
N GLN A 303 21.14 15.03 27.54
CA GLN A 303 20.15 15.91 28.15
C GLN A 303 18.75 15.50 27.70
N ALA A 304 17.79 15.55 28.63
CA ALA A 304 16.39 15.30 28.31
C ALA A 304 15.80 16.52 27.59
N VAL A 305 15.18 16.29 26.44
CA VAL A 305 14.54 17.31 25.61
C VAL A 305 13.13 16.82 25.26
N VAL A 306 12.14 17.68 25.50
CA VAL A 306 10.74 17.40 25.21
C VAL A 306 10.20 18.47 24.29
N THR A 307 9.47 18.08 23.25
CA THR A 307 8.76 19.04 22.38
C THR A 307 7.26 19.02 22.64
N GLU A 308 6.67 20.21 22.73
CA GLU A 308 5.22 20.44 22.84
C GLU A 308 4.58 20.74 21.47
N ASP A 309 5.36 20.74 20.39
CA ASP A 309 4.86 20.96 19.04
C ASP A 309 3.84 19.88 18.65
N ASP A 310 2.67 20.28 18.13
CA ASP A 310 1.57 19.37 17.81
C ASP A 310 1.98 18.21 16.88
N TYR A 311 2.97 18.44 16.00
CA TYR A 311 3.49 17.48 15.04
C TYR A 311 4.82 16.85 15.49
N GLY A 312 5.18 17.00 16.76
CA GLY A 312 6.35 16.36 17.35
C GLY A 312 7.67 16.87 16.80
N VAL A 313 7.72 18.09 16.25
CA VAL A 313 8.97 18.69 15.77
C VAL A 313 9.85 19.03 16.97
N LEU A 314 11.02 18.39 17.06
CA LEU A 314 12.11 18.81 17.93
C LEU A 314 13.04 19.74 17.13
N ASP A 315 13.04 21.01 17.50
CA ASP A 315 13.86 22.05 16.89
C ASP A 315 15.15 22.23 17.71
N ILE A 316 16.24 21.61 17.27
CA ILE A 316 17.55 21.64 17.95
C ILE A 316 18.09 23.07 17.97
N ALA A 317 17.88 23.83 16.89
CA ALA A 317 18.34 25.21 16.80
C ALA A 317 17.70 26.11 17.86
N LYS A 318 16.41 25.90 18.16
CA LYS A 318 15.68 26.67 19.19
C LYS A 318 15.83 26.12 20.61
N GLN A 319 15.81 24.80 20.79
CA GLN A 319 15.75 24.18 22.12
C GLN A 319 17.13 23.92 22.73
N ILE A 320 18.17 23.81 21.90
CA ILE A 320 19.54 23.58 22.34
C ILE A 320 20.41 24.74 21.86
N GLN A 321 20.84 24.71 20.60
CA GLN A 321 21.62 25.76 19.94
C GLN A 321 21.84 25.37 18.47
N ASN A 322 21.85 26.38 17.58
CA ASN A 322 22.09 26.20 16.15
C ASN A 322 23.59 26.05 15.82
N TYR A 323 24.20 24.94 16.23
CA TYR A 323 25.61 24.64 15.93
C TYR A 323 25.82 24.35 14.43
N LYS A 324 26.87 24.92 13.85
CA LYS A 324 27.23 24.77 12.43
C LYS A 324 28.28 23.71 12.21
N GLY A 325 28.14 22.95 11.11
CA GLY A 325 29.03 21.82 10.83
C GLY A 325 29.03 20.87 12.01
N SER A 326 27.84 20.54 12.52
CA SER A 326 27.66 19.77 13.74
C SER A 326 26.65 18.65 13.54
N LEU A 327 26.68 17.67 14.43
CA LEU A 327 25.64 16.65 14.50
C LEU A 327 25.25 16.35 15.94
N MET A 328 24.03 15.84 16.10
CA MET A 328 23.43 15.44 17.36
C MET A 328 22.96 14.00 17.24
N TYR A 329 23.04 13.27 18.34
CA TYR A 329 22.33 12.01 18.52
C TYR A 329 21.12 12.24 19.41
N ALA A 330 19.97 11.70 19.03
CA ALA A 330 18.74 11.71 19.81
C ALA A 330 18.27 10.27 20.01
N SER A 331 18.01 9.86 21.26
CA SER A 331 17.54 8.52 21.59
C SER A 331 16.25 8.56 22.38
N THR A 332 15.41 7.54 22.18
CA THR A 332 14.19 7.32 22.94
C THR A 332 13.87 5.83 23.03
N SER A 333 13.21 5.44 24.10
CA SER A 333 12.73 4.07 24.31
C SER A 333 11.26 3.95 23.94
N TRP A 334 10.91 2.87 23.27
CA TRP A 334 9.56 2.57 22.82
C TRP A 334 9.17 1.14 23.19
N LYS A 335 8.09 0.98 23.95
CA LYS A 335 7.68 -0.32 24.50
C LYS A 335 6.59 -0.99 23.68
N SER A 336 6.90 -2.16 23.14
CA SER A 336 5.97 -3.02 22.41
C SER A 336 5.35 -4.08 23.32
N ASP A 337 4.06 -4.40 23.14
CA ASP A 337 3.40 -5.53 23.81
C ASP A 337 3.76 -6.89 23.19
N ARG A 338 4.17 -6.89 21.92
CA ARG A 338 4.46 -8.08 21.13
C ARG A 338 5.55 -7.82 20.09
N ASP A 339 6.03 -8.86 19.44
CA ASP A 339 6.79 -8.68 18.21
C ASP A 339 5.86 -8.14 17.12
N GLN A 340 6.20 -7.02 16.49
CA GLN A 340 5.36 -6.41 15.45
C GLN A 340 6.15 -5.61 14.44
N ASN A 341 5.66 -5.61 13.20
CA ASN A 341 6.16 -4.76 12.14
C ASN A 341 5.42 -3.42 12.15
N VAL A 342 6.18 -2.34 12.11
CA VAL A 342 5.69 -0.96 12.08
C VAL A 342 6.46 -0.17 11.03
N GLU A 343 6.02 1.05 10.79
CA GLU A 343 6.81 2.06 10.09
C GLU A 343 7.27 3.12 11.08
N VAL A 344 8.56 3.42 11.03
CA VAL A 344 9.12 4.63 11.61
C VAL A 344 9.15 5.68 10.50
N ARG A 345 8.35 6.74 10.65
CA ARG A 345 8.26 7.82 9.67
C ARG A 345 8.91 9.09 10.18
N LEU A 346 9.66 9.77 9.32
CA LEU A 346 10.50 10.90 9.69
C LEU A 346 10.37 12.05 8.69
N GLY A 347 10.40 13.27 9.24
CA GLY A 347 10.56 14.52 8.50
C GLY A 347 11.73 15.32 9.06
N THR A 348 12.68 15.69 8.20
CA THR A 348 13.83 16.53 8.55
C THR A 348 14.41 17.16 7.27
N PRO A 349 14.90 18.41 7.33
CA PRO A 349 15.70 18.97 6.25
C PRO A 349 17.19 18.57 6.34
N ASN A 350 17.60 17.84 7.38
CA ASN A 350 19.00 17.56 7.69
C ASN A 350 19.41 16.14 7.27
N ALA A 351 20.72 15.87 7.11
CA ALA A 351 21.19 14.51 6.87
C ALA A 351 21.00 13.64 8.12
N TRP A 352 20.69 12.35 7.97
CA TRP A 352 20.33 11.52 9.10
C TRP A 352 20.61 10.03 8.95
N LYS A 353 20.70 9.35 10.09
CA LYS A 353 20.79 7.89 10.21
C LYS A 353 19.93 7.41 11.36
N LEU A 354 19.30 6.24 11.22
CA LEU A 354 18.43 5.65 12.24
C LEU A 354 18.86 4.23 12.57
N TRP A 355 19.00 3.97 13.87
CA TRP A 355 19.19 2.64 14.43
C TRP A 355 17.98 2.25 15.27
N VAL A 356 17.64 0.97 15.22
CA VAL A 356 16.63 0.34 16.08
C VAL A 356 17.26 -0.87 16.73
N ASN A 357 17.29 -0.89 18.06
CA ASN A 357 17.95 -1.95 18.85
C ASN A 357 19.40 -2.21 18.38
N GLY A 358 20.13 -1.13 18.09
CA GLY A 358 21.53 -1.21 17.62
C GLY A 358 21.73 -1.54 16.14
N LYS A 359 20.69 -1.98 15.43
CA LYS A 359 20.79 -2.24 14.00
C LYS A 359 20.53 -0.96 13.20
N LEU A 360 21.46 -0.59 12.31
CA LEU A 360 21.24 0.48 11.32
C LEU A 360 20.10 0.05 10.38
N VAL A 361 19.00 0.80 10.36
CA VAL A 361 17.84 0.50 9.51
C VAL A 361 17.74 1.42 8.30
N PHE A 362 18.30 2.63 8.37
CA PHE A 362 18.28 3.57 7.26
C PHE A 362 19.32 4.68 7.43
N GLU A 363 19.83 5.22 6.32
CA GLU A 363 20.66 6.42 6.29
C GLU A 363 20.42 7.23 5.00
N ARG A 364 20.52 8.56 5.12
CA ARG A 364 20.41 9.49 3.99
C ARG A 364 21.24 10.75 4.24
N GLU A 365 22.23 10.95 3.38
CA GLU A 365 23.07 12.14 3.38
C GLU A 365 22.51 13.19 2.41
N GLU A 366 21.45 13.87 2.82
CA GLU A 366 20.89 15.00 2.08
C GLU A 366 20.62 16.16 3.04
N TYR A 367 21.04 17.36 2.66
CA TYR A 367 20.85 18.58 3.43
C TYR A 367 19.90 19.54 2.72
N HIS A 368 19.19 20.35 3.51
CA HIS A 368 18.29 21.43 3.10
C HIS A 368 17.17 20.98 2.15
N ARG A 369 16.67 19.76 2.37
CA ARG A 369 15.46 19.25 1.70
C ARG A 369 14.21 19.79 2.38
N SER A 370 13.05 19.36 1.86
CA SER A 370 11.77 19.55 2.56
C SER A 370 11.86 18.98 3.98
N SER A 371 10.90 19.36 4.82
CA SER A 371 10.65 18.76 6.12
C SER A 371 9.21 18.28 6.21
N ALA A 372 8.65 17.82 5.09
CA ALA A 372 7.28 17.35 5.02
C ALA A 372 7.07 16.17 5.98
N MET A 373 5.89 16.11 6.58
CA MET A 373 5.51 14.96 7.39
C MET A 373 5.61 13.68 6.55
N ASP A 374 6.17 12.63 7.14
CA ASP A 374 6.35 11.33 6.50
C ASP A 374 7.19 11.33 5.20
N GLN A 375 8.08 12.30 5.03
CA GLN A 375 9.00 12.34 3.89
C GLN A 375 9.80 11.04 3.73
N TYR A 376 10.16 10.41 4.84
CA TYR A 376 10.80 9.10 4.86
C TYR A 376 9.94 8.11 5.65
N LYS A 377 9.82 6.88 5.13
CA LYS A 377 9.08 5.77 5.74
C LYS A 377 10.01 4.57 5.82
N VAL A 378 10.36 4.14 7.04
CA VAL A 378 11.30 3.06 7.28
C VAL A 378 10.55 1.89 7.93
N PRO A 379 10.37 0.76 7.21
CA PRO A 379 9.83 -0.45 7.81
C PRO A 379 10.77 -0.98 8.90
N VAL A 380 10.23 -1.27 10.07
CA VAL A 380 10.98 -1.72 11.25
C VAL A 380 10.24 -2.87 11.93
N SER A 381 10.99 -3.88 12.36
CA SER A 381 10.48 -4.93 13.25
C SER A 381 10.86 -4.59 14.69
N LEU A 382 9.84 -4.42 15.54
CA LEU A 382 10.00 -4.24 16.97
C LEU A 382 9.84 -5.58 17.68
N LYS A 383 10.65 -5.79 18.71
CA LYS A 383 10.51 -6.94 19.63
C LYS A 383 9.53 -6.60 20.75
N ALA A 384 8.91 -7.61 21.33
CA ALA A 384 8.17 -7.47 22.59
C ALA A 384 9.08 -6.86 23.68
N GLY A 385 8.53 -5.95 24.48
CA GLY A 385 9.27 -5.20 25.48
C GLY A 385 9.89 -3.92 24.92
N GLU A 386 11.00 -3.51 25.50
CA GLU A 386 11.65 -2.23 25.20
C GLU A 386 12.46 -2.28 23.90
N ASN A 387 12.25 -1.27 23.06
CA ASN A 387 12.99 -1.03 21.83
C ASN A 387 13.66 0.34 21.92
N VAL A 388 14.95 0.42 21.63
CA VAL A 388 15.68 1.70 21.63
C VAL A 388 15.81 2.20 20.20
N LEU A 389 15.34 3.43 19.98
CA LEU A 389 15.56 4.16 18.75
C LEU A 389 16.70 5.15 18.98
N LEU A 390 17.64 5.21 18.05
CA LEU A 390 18.72 6.19 18.03
C LEU A 390 18.73 6.86 16.67
N LEU A 391 18.61 8.19 16.67
CA LEU A 391 18.65 9.03 15.48
C LEU A 391 19.92 9.87 15.52
N LYS A 392 20.68 9.88 14.43
CA LYS A 392 21.74 10.84 14.17
C LYS A 392 21.20 11.90 13.22
N VAL A 393 21.35 13.17 13.56
CA VAL A 393 20.91 14.31 12.71
C VAL A 393 22.06 15.29 12.53
N CYS A 394 22.44 15.53 11.28
CA CYS A 394 23.64 16.28 10.90
C CYS A 394 23.25 17.60 10.22
N GLN A 395 23.87 18.70 10.65
CA GLN A 395 23.74 20.02 10.08
C GLN A 395 25.08 20.47 9.48
N ASN A 396 25.04 21.10 8.31
CA ASN A 396 26.24 21.62 7.66
C ASN A 396 26.51 23.09 8.03
N GLU A 397 27.56 23.68 7.45
CA GLU A 397 28.04 25.02 7.78
C GLU A 397 27.32 26.15 7.04
N GLN A 398 26.30 25.84 6.23
CA GLN A 398 25.61 26.87 5.47
C GLN A 398 24.96 27.92 6.40
N THR A 399 25.15 29.18 6.03
CA THR A 399 24.78 30.36 6.84
C THR A 399 23.57 31.10 6.26
N GLN A 400 23.10 30.73 5.08
CA GLN A 400 21.91 31.32 4.47
C GLN A 400 20.67 31.03 5.32
N ASP A 401 19.77 31.99 5.48
CA ASP A 401 18.60 31.88 6.36
C ASP A 401 17.72 30.65 6.09
N TRP A 402 17.60 30.25 4.82
CA TRP A 402 16.83 29.06 4.42
C TRP A 402 17.49 27.73 4.85
N ALA A 403 18.81 27.73 5.10
CA ALA A 403 19.62 26.58 5.49
C ALA A 403 19.78 26.42 7.01
N GLN A 404 19.03 27.19 7.80
CA GLN A 404 19.20 27.25 9.26
C GLN A 404 18.35 26.22 10.02
N LYS A 405 17.40 25.55 9.34
CA LYS A 405 16.55 24.56 10.00
C LYS A 405 17.39 23.39 10.47
N TYR A 406 17.43 23.19 11.78
CA TYR A 406 18.05 22.05 12.42
C TYR A 406 17.02 21.38 13.32
N GLN A 407 16.24 20.47 12.72
CA GLN A 407 15.06 19.92 13.36
C GLN A 407 14.71 18.55 12.81
N PHE A 408 13.96 17.78 13.58
CA PHE A 408 13.39 16.52 13.12
C PHE A 408 12.06 16.27 13.80
N GLN A 409 11.23 15.45 13.16
CA GLN A 409 10.09 14.79 13.78
C GLN A 409 10.12 13.32 13.40
N LEU A 410 9.75 12.45 14.33
CA LEU A 410 9.71 11.01 14.12
C LEU A 410 8.48 10.42 14.80
N ARG A 411 7.81 9.50 14.12
CA ARG A 411 6.61 8.82 14.63
C ARG A 411 6.61 7.33 14.32
N VAL A 412 5.84 6.58 15.11
CA VAL A 412 5.64 5.13 14.93
C VAL A 412 4.18 4.88 14.53
N CYS A 413 3.97 4.27 13.37
CA CYS A 413 2.66 4.02 12.82
C CYS A 413 2.59 2.71 12.02
N ASP A 414 1.38 2.30 11.63
CA ASP A 414 1.19 1.22 10.67
C ASP A 414 1.33 1.72 9.22
N SER A 415 1.18 0.83 8.24
CA SER A 415 1.28 1.17 6.81
C SER A 415 0.22 2.19 6.35
N THR A 416 -0.91 2.31 7.06
CA THR A 416 -1.94 3.32 6.78
C THR A 416 -1.54 4.71 7.27
N GLY A 417 -0.57 4.79 8.17
CA GLY A 417 -0.22 6.01 8.89
C GLY A 417 -0.97 6.20 10.21
N SER A 418 -1.77 5.21 10.64
CA SER A 418 -2.42 5.21 11.96
C SER A 418 -1.38 4.95 13.04
N ALA A 419 -1.45 5.68 14.15
CA ALA A 419 -0.48 5.54 15.24
C ALA A 419 -0.43 4.11 15.79
N VAL A 420 0.79 3.64 16.04
CA VAL A 420 1.04 2.49 16.91
C VAL A 420 1.63 3.07 18.19
N LEU A 421 0.90 2.93 19.30
CA LEU A 421 1.26 3.57 20.57
C LEU A 421 2.03 2.61 21.48
N PRO A 422 2.98 3.12 22.29
CA PRO A 422 3.70 2.31 23.25
C PRO A 422 2.77 1.86 24.38
N VAL A 423 3.07 0.71 24.99
CA VAL A 423 2.33 0.21 26.15
C VAL A 423 2.64 1.09 27.37
N SER A 424 1.61 1.64 28.01
CA SER A 424 1.74 2.37 29.28
C SER A 424 2.31 1.45 30.37
N ILE A 425 3.35 1.89 31.07
CA ILE A 425 3.82 1.25 32.29
C ILE A 425 2.87 1.70 33.41
N THR A 426 1.83 0.92 33.71
CA THR A 426 1.30 0.95 35.08
C THR A 426 2.37 0.27 35.92
N ALA A 427 3.10 1.03 36.73
CA ALA A 427 3.99 0.45 37.72
C ALA A 427 3.16 -0.55 38.54
N LYS A 428 3.48 -1.84 38.44
CA LYS A 428 2.98 -2.83 39.39
C LYS A 428 3.53 -2.40 40.74
N ASN A 429 2.67 -1.85 41.60
CA ASN A 429 2.95 -1.78 43.02
C ASN A 429 3.00 -3.22 43.51
N ASP A 430 4.20 -3.79 43.57
CA ASP A 430 4.48 -4.98 44.37
C ASP A 430 4.26 -4.59 45.84
N VAL A 431 3.02 -4.72 46.29
CA VAL A 431 2.75 -4.87 47.71
C VAL A 431 3.24 -6.26 48.08
N SER A 432 4.50 -6.31 48.49
CA SER A 432 5.02 -7.40 49.30
C SER A 432 4.13 -7.50 50.55
N SER A 433 3.24 -8.49 50.57
CA SER A 433 2.65 -8.96 51.81
C SER A 433 3.76 -9.66 52.60
N GLY A 434 4.47 -8.87 53.41
CA GLY A 434 5.33 -9.39 54.47
C GLY A 434 4.46 -10.12 55.49
N GLU A 435 4.42 -11.45 55.41
CA GLU A 435 4.09 -12.29 56.55
C GLU A 435 5.26 -12.18 57.55
N ASN A 436 5.02 -11.42 58.62
CA ASN A 436 5.82 -11.55 59.84
C ASN A 436 5.09 -12.48 60.81
N ARG A 437 5.89 -13.44 61.27
CA ARG A 437 5.75 -14.41 62.37
C ARG A 437 4.85 -14.03 63.53
#